data_AF-A0A952SF35-F1
#
_entry.id   AF-A0A952SF35-F1
#
_cell.length_a   1.000
_cell.length_b   1.000
_cell.length_c   1.000
_cell.angle_alpha   90.00
_cell.angle_beta   90.00
_cell.angle_gamma   90.00
#
_symmetry.space_group_name_H-M   'P 1'
#
loop_
_entity.id
_entity.type
_entity.pdbx_description
1 polymer ?
#
loop_
_entity_poly.entity_id
_entity_poly.type
_entity_poly.pdbx_seq_one_letter_code
_entity_poly.pdbx_strand_id
1 'polypeptide(L)'
;MTTQGLLVKGTEGEDYLLTTEPNRGTHTHRLVVLKKVNDRWKSVEGTEELACRERLIGAFVDFFVDLCRVLNSSDYQQASEGIPIKSSTRVRMDARRAHAGK
;
A
#
# COMPACT_ATOMS: atom_id res chain seq x y z
N MET A 1 -13.90 -16.67 20.60
CA MET A 1 -12.62 -16.01 20.22
C MET A 1 -12.78 -15.48 18.81
N THR A 2 -12.50 -14.20 18.59
CA THR A 2 -12.42 -13.61 17.24
C THR A 2 -10.99 -13.80 16.74
N THR A 3 -10.79 -14.68 15.76
CA THR A 3 -9.48 -14.87 15.13
C THR A 3 -9.22 -13.69 14.20
N GLN A 4 -8.14 -12.94 14.45
CA GLN A 4 -7.71 -11.84 13.60
C GLN A 4 -6.70 -12.36 12.57
N GLY A 5 -6.77 -11.86 11.36
CA GLY A 5 -5.87 -12.27 10.28
C GLY A 5 -6.25 -11.59 8.97
N LEU A 6 -5.48 -11.90 7.93
CA LEU A 6 -5.77 -11.46 6.58
C LEU A 6 -6.75 -12.42 5.92
N LEU A 7 -7.95 -11.93 5.62
CA LEU A 7 -8.96 -12.68 4.89
C LEU A 7 -8.60 -12.70 3.41
N VAL A 8 -8.57 -13.88 2.81
CA VAL A 8 -8.27 -14.07 1.40
C VAL A 8 -9.27 -15.04 0.76
N LYS A 9 -9.68 -14.71 -0.46
CA LYS A 9 -10.53 -15.56 -1.27
C LYS A 9 -9.70 -16.52 -2.11
N GLY A 10 -10.04 -17.80 -2.02
CA GLY A 10 -9.54 -18.85 -2.90
C GLY A 10 -10.06 -18.70 -4.33
N THR A 11 -9.50 -19.47 -5.25
CA THR A 11 -9.87 -19.46 -6.67
C THR A 11 -11.29 -19.95 -6.92
N GLU A 12 -11.84 -20.78 -6.02
CA GLU A 12 -13.21 -21.28 -6.12
C GLU A 12 -14.16 -20.51 -5.19
N GLY A 13 -13.71 -19.35 -4.67
CA GLY A 13 -14.48 -18.48 -3.80
C GLY A 13 -14.44 -18.86 -2.32
N GLU A 14 -13.63 -19.84 -1.93
CA GLU A 14 -13.49 -20.25 -0.54
C GLU A 14 -12.87 -19.14 0.32
N ASP A 15 -13.25 -19.10 1.59
CA ASP A 15 -12.65 -18.16 2.54
C ASP A 15 -11.46 -18.80 3.24
N TYR A 16 -10.30 -18.18 3.10
CA TYR A 16 -9.08 -18.49 3.83
C TYR A 16 -8.71 -17.32 4.75
N LEU A 17 -8.19 -17.62 5.94
CA LEU A 17 -7.67 -16.64 6.87
C LEU A 17 -6.19 -16.95 7.14
N LEU A 18 -5.32 -16.05 6.72
CA LEU A 18 -3.90 -16.10 7.06
C LEU A 18 -3.73 -15.42 8.43
N THR A 19 -3.29 -16.18 9.42
CA THR A 19 -3.10 -15.72 10.80
C THR A 19 -1.72 -16.13 11.31
N THR A 20 -1.35 -15.65 12.48
CA THR A 20 -0.20 -16.14 13.23
C THR A 20 -0.63 -16.85 14.50
N GLU A 21 0.15 -17.85 14.91
CA GLU A 21 -0.01 -18.51 16.20
C GLU A 21 1.34 -18.52 16.93
N PRO A 22 1.35 -18.39 18.27
CA PRO A 22 2.56 -18.56 19.05
C PRO A 22 3.14 -19.95 18.85
N ASN A 23 4.43 -20.04 18.57
CA ASN A 23 5.12 -21.30 18.46
C ASN A 23 5.47 -21.80 19.87
N ARG A 24 4.75 -22.83 20.35
CA ARG A 24 4.83 -23.32 21.73
C ARG A 24 6.28 -23.62 22.11
N GLY A 25 6.78 -22.97 23.15
CA GLY A 25 8.15 -23.14 23.65
C GLY A 25 9.19 -22.18 23.06
N THR A 26 8.79 -21.22 22.22
CA THR A 26 9.68 -20.15 21.71
C THR A 26 8.98 -18.79 21.75
N HIS A 27 9.74 -17.70 21.62
CA HIS A 27 9.19 -16.35 21.43
C HIS A 27 8.83 -16.04 19.96
N THR A 28 8.73 -17.08 19.12
CA THR A 28 8.44 -16.91 17.69
C THR A 28 6.97 -17.16 17.39
N HIS A 29 6.47 -16.55 16.32
CA HIS A 29 5.16 -16.85 15.77
C HIS A 29 5.31 -17.69 14.51
N ARG A 30 4.40 -18.63 14.30
CA ARG A 30 4.27 -19.33 13.02
C ARG A 30 3.10 -18.76 12.24
N LEU A 31 3.24 -18.72 10.93
CA LEU A 31 2.15 -18.40 10.02
C LEU A 31 1.25 -19.62 9.87
N VAL A 32 -0.06 -19.44 9.95
CA VAL A 32 -1.06 -20.51 9.88
C VAL A 32 -2.16 -20.09 8.92
N VAL A 33 -2.65 -21.06 8.15
CA VAL A 33 -3.78 -20.87 7.24
C VAL A 33 -5.00 -21.57 7.85
N LEU A 34 -6.09 -20.82 7.99
CA LEU A 34 -7.40 -21.39 8.35
C LEU A 34 -8.33 -21.32 7.14
N LYS A 35 -9.11 -22.37 6.89
CA LYS A 35 -10.18 -22.39 5.90
C LYS A 35 -11.53 -22.28 6.60
N LYS A 36 -12.45 -21.51 6.04
CA LYS A 36 -13.83 -21.45 6.52
C LYS A 36 -14.60 -22.67 6.04
N VAL A 37 -15.06 -23.49 6.98
CA VAL A 37 -15.88 -24.69 6.70
C VAL A 37 -17.08 -24.69 7.65
N ASN A 38 -18.30 -24.65 7.10
CA ASN A 38 -19.55 -24.57 7.87
C ASN A 38 -19.53 -23.44 8.91
N ASP A 39 -19.17 -22.23 8.47
CA ASP A 39 -19.01 -21.02 9.30
C ASP A 39 -18.02 -21.12 10.46
N ARG A 40 -17.12 -22.11 10.43
CA ARG A 40 -16.04 -22.27 11.39
C ARG A 40 -14.69 -22.24 10.71
N TRP A 41 -13.75 -21.54 11.31
CA TRP A 41 -12.35 -21.55 10.89
C TRP A 41 -11.69 -22.86 11.33
N LYS A 42 -11.08 -23.58 10.39
CA LYS A 42 -10.35 -24.81 10.63
C LYS A 42 -8.94 -24.71 10.05
N SER A 43 -7.95 -25.19 10.78
CA SER A 43 -6.58 -25.24 10.27
C SER A 43 -6.52 -26.10 9.01
N VAL A 44 -5.83 -25.58 8.00
CA VAL A 44 -5.42 -26.36 6.83
C VAL A 44 -4.10 -27.02 7.19
N GLU A 45 -3.98 -28.33 6.98
CA GLU A 45 -2.78 -29.10 7.31
C GLU A 45 -2.23 -29.80 6.07
N GLY A 46 -0.92 -30.07 6.06
CA GLY A 46 -0.28 -30.87 5.01
C GLY A 46 -0.05 -30.10 3.71
N THR A 47 -0.21 -30.78 2.57
CA THR A 47 0.15 -30.20 1.26
C THR A 47 -0.73 -29.00 0.88
N GLU A 48 -2.00 -28.99 1.29
CA GLU A 48 -2.90 -27.84 1.07
C GLU A 48 -2.44 -26.61 1.86
N GLU A 49 -1.84 -26.80 3.04
CA GLU A 49 -1.31 -25.71 3.87
C GLU A 49 -0.18 -24.96 3.14
N LEU A 50 0.78 -25.71 2.59
CA LEU A 50 1.92 -25.15 1.87
C LEU A 50 1.47 -24.38 0.63
N ALA A 51 0.65 -25.01 -0.21
CA ALA A 51 0.16 -24.39 -1.44
C ALA A 51 -0.70 -23.14 -1.15
N CYS A 52 -1.53 -23.20 -0.11
CA CYS A 52 -2.32 -22.04 0.30
C CYS A 52 -1.41 -20.93 0.82
N ARG A 53 -0.43 -21.25 1.68
CA ARG A 53 0.52 -20.27 2.22
C ARG A 53 1.31 -19.56 1.11
N GLU A 54 1.82 -20.29 0.13
CA GLU A 54 2.57 -19.71 -1.00
C GLU A 54 1.70 -18.78 -1.84
N ARG A 55 0.46 -19.19 -2.16
CA ARG A 55 -0.48 -18.32 -2.89
C ARG A 55 -0.81 -17.06 -2.11
N LEU A 56 -0.99 -17.17 -0.80
CA LEU A 56 -1.30 -16.04 0.08
C LEU A 56 -0.14 -15.05 0.18
N ILE A 57 1.09 -15.56 0.30
CA ILE A 57 2.30 -14.74 0.25
C ILE A 57 2.41 -14.04 -1.12
N GLY A 58 2.17 -14.76 -2.21
CA GLY A 58 2.17 -14.20 -3.57
C GLY A 58 1.18 -13.03 -3.70
N ALA A 59 -0.08 -13.25 -3.32
CA ALA A 59 -1.12 -12.20 -3.37
C ALA A 59 -0.78 -10.99 -2.50
N PHE A 60 -0.14 -11.19 -1.35
CA PHE A 60 0.31 -10.10 -0.49
C PHE A 60 1.44 -9.29 -1.15
N VAL A 61 2.43 -9.98 -1.74
CA VAL A 61 3.52 -9.32 -2.47
C VAL A 61 2.95 -8.53 -3.66
N ASP A 62 2.05 -9.12 -4.44
CA ASP A 62 1.40 -8.46 -5.58
C ASP A 62 0.65 -7.20 -5.15
N PHE A 63 -0.11 -7.26 -4.04
CA PHE A 63 -0.77 -6.08 -3.49
C PHE A 63 0.21 -4.95 -3.14
N PHE A 64 1.34 -5.26 -2.48
CA PHE A 64 2.34 -4.24 -2.15
C PHE A 64 3.04 -3.69 -3.40
N VAL A 65 3.32 -4.55 -4.38
CA VAL A 65 3.90 -4.13 -5.65
C VAL A 65 2.95 -3.16 -6.37
N ASP A 66 1.67 -3.48 -6.45
CA ASP A 66 0.67 -2.63 -7.10
C ASP A 66 0.42 -1.34 -6.32
N LEU A 67 0.40 -1.40 -4.99
CA LEU A 67 0.36 -0.19 -4.15
C LEU A 67 1.55 0.72 -4.42
N CYS A 68 2.78 0.17 -4.43
CA CYS A 68 3.98 0.92 -4.74
C CYS A 68 3.94 1.50 -6.16
N ARG A 69 3.42 0.77 -7.15
CA ARG A 69 3.23 1.28 -8.52
C ARG A 69 2.27 2.47 -8.54
N VAL A 70 1.14 2.36 -7.86
CA VAL A 70 0.17 3.46 -7.76
C VAL A 70 0.84 4.69 -7.13
N LEU A 71 1.48 4.53 -5.97
CA LEU A 71 2.15 5.63 -5.28
C LEU A 71 3.25 6.27 -6.14
N ASN A 72 4.11 5.48 -6.76
CA ASN A 72 5.18 5.99 -7.64
C ASN A 72 4.66 6.59 -8.96
N SER A 73 3.50 6.15 -9.45
CA SER A 73 2.85 6.76 -10.62
C SER A 73 2.15 8.07 -10.27
N SER A 74 1.75 8.26 -9.01
CA SER A 74 1.10 9.47 -8.51
C SER A 74 2.05 10.67 -8.52
N ASP A 75 3.35 10.44 -8.32
CA ASP A 75 4.39 11.47 -8.41
C ASP A 75 4.64 11.97 -9.85
N TYR A 76 4.22 11.20 -10.87
CA TYR A 76 4.40 11.60 -12.27
C TYR A 76 3.36 12.62 -12.76
N GLN A 77 2.20 12.72 -12.09
CA GLN A 77 1.18 13.73 -12.42
C GLN A 77 1.43 15.09 -11.76
N GLN A 78 2.29 15.18 -10.74
CA GLN A 78 2.69 16.49 -10.16
C GLN A 78 3.90 17.13 -10.83
N ALA A 79 4.65 16.39 -11.67
CA ALA A 79 5.85 16.92 -12.31
C ALA A 79 5.63 17.60 -13.68
N SER A 80 4.42 17.64 -14.22
CA SER A 80 4.18 18.13 -15.60
C SER A 80 3.31 19.39 -15.74
N GLU A 81 2.81 20.00 -14.66
CA GLU A 81 2.05 21.26 -14.78
C GLU A 81 2.57 22.34 -13.81
N GLY A 82 3.80 22.78 -14.07
CA GLY A 82 4.42 23.93 -13.42
C GLY A 82 5.12 24.83 -14.44
N ILE A 83 4.32 25.60 -15.17
CA ILE A 83 4.61 26.82 -15.97
C ILE A 83 6.09 27.29 -15.98
N PRO A 84 6.73 27.52 -17.15
CA PRO A 84 8.03 28.17 -17.18
C PRO A 84 7.88 29.61 -16.68
N ILE A 85 8.39 29.89 -15.47
CA ILE A 85 8.50 31.25 -14.95
C ILE A 85 9.45 32.01 -15.88
N LYS A 86 8.87 32.74 -16.83
CA LYS A 86 9.59 33.74 -17.63
C LYS A 86 10.15 34.76 -16.66
N SER A 87 11.48 34.81 -16.61
CA SER A 87 12.28 35.88 -16.04
C SER A 87 11.81 37.24 -16.55
N SER A 88 11.15 38.03 -15.71
CA SER A 88 11.07 39.48 -15.93
C SER A 88 10.58 40.19 -14.68
N THR A 89 11.51 40.71 -13.87
CA THR A 89 11.35 42.06 -13.32
C THR A 89 12.74 42.63 -13.02
N ARG A 90 13.37 43.27 -14.02
CA ARG A 90 14.38 44.29 -13.72
C ARG A 90 13.63 45.47 -13.12
N VAL A 91 13.80 45.70 -11.82
CA VAL A 91 13.44 46.96 -11.18
C VAL A 91 14.27 48.07 -11.84
N ARG A 92 13.62 48.92 -12.64
CA ARG A 92 14.20 50.19 -13.09
C ARG A 92 13.62 51.28 -12.20
N MET A 93 14.45 51.81 -11.33
CA MET A 93 14.14 53.00 -10.52
C MET A 93 14.24 54.22 -11.44
N ASP A 94 13.10 54.81 -11.81
CA ASP A 94 13.07 56.13 -12.46
C ASP A 94 12.89 57.21 -11.39
N ALA A 95 13.95 57.97 -11.13
CA ALA A 95 13.88 59.17 -10.31
C ALA A 95 13.26 60.31 -11.13
N ARG A 96 12.00 60.68 -10.84
CA ARG A 96 11.39 61.90 -11.41
C ARG A 96 11.25 62.99 -10.35
N ARG A 97 12.02 64.06 -10.52
CA ARG A 97 11.88 65.36 -9.82
C ARG A 97 10.51 65.97 -10.14
N ALA A 98 9.80 66.45 -9.13
CA ALA A 98 8.66 67.33 -9.30
C ALA A 98 9.09 68.78 -9.00
N HIS A 99 9.03 69.65 -10.00
CA HIS A 99 9.02 71.10 -9.82
C HIS A 99 7.57 71.53 -9.60
N ALA A 100 7.27 72.15 -8.46
CA ALA A 100 6.03 72.89 -8.25
C ALA A 100 6.28 74.36 -8.58
N GLY A 101 5.50 74.89 -9.53
CA GLY A 101 5.49 76.29 -9.88
C GLY A 101 4.08 76.73 -10.25
N LYS A 102 3.42 77.43 -9.32
CA LYS A 102 2.88 78.78 -9.52
C LYS A 102 2.42 79.33 -8.18
#